data_AF-A0A5C3N4D6-F1
#
_entry.id   AF-A0A5C3N4D6-F1
#
_cell.length_a   1.000
_cell.length_b   1.000
_cell.length_c   1.000
_cell.angle_alpha   90.00
_cell.angle_beta   90.00
_cell.angle_gamma   90.00
#
_symmetry.space_group_name_H-M   'P 1'
#
loop_
_entity.id
_entity.type
_entity.pdbx_description
1 polymer ?
#
loop_
_entity_poly.entity_id
_entity_poly.type
_entity_poly.pdbx_seq_one_letter_code
_entity_poly.pdbx_strand_id
1 'polypeptide(L)'
;MNDDLADCVLRALPDFDSLSSVILVSRQIYDVFNRHPVSIVRSVAYNKIGPSLPQALRLARHKKDQYDPVNWPPEAEVMNVPITVQERHIIARNAHIVSQLEDLFSWSHKNQFSTTSVLSNEESKRFHRAMYRFWLFADAFRPEYDDWDGETETFDGPKNSFFQQLPDKTELYEFVRIVQFLTETVRWVGAATGEVFNELAGNAMHMADEMGFALSGGPRVILQMFKDKSGAPLLAITDPWETDSLPADFTFIKTSLSDVFQARNLKRPDWNSHEMKKTILDEYEQYTRPCHLCAKTGDRLWSASNWPFLKGYAPPLTFARSMKGNLTLNRHETNGLQQYLQRPTLCYASFMDWMFDNKDTSGQYRDLTRDDWICQECLQTFVNSKLHLWWLERQRAEGMPVRTEDCWYGYNCRTQRYYTHAMKLNHLCAPTRGDPA
;
A
#
# COMPACT_ATOMS: atom_id res chain seq x y z
N MET A 1 16.24 -31.63 32.98
CA MET A 1 16.26 -30.15 32.98
C MET A 1 15.49 -29.67 34.21
N ASN A 2 15.87 -28.56 34.86
CA ASN A 2 15.06 -27.99 35.95
C ASN A 2 13.74 -27.46 35.35
N ASP A 3 12.61 -27.69 36.01
CA ASP A 3 11.28 -27.23 35.56
C ASP A 3 11.22 -25.71 35.39
N ASP A 4 11.88 -24.96 36.28
CA ASP A 4 11.95 -23.49 36.18
C ASP A 4 12.69 -23.05 34.91
N LEU A 5 13.78 -23.74 34.56
CA LEU A 5 14.53 -23.47 33.34
C LEU A 5 13.68 -23.80 32.10
N ALA A 6 12.90 -24.88 32.15
CA ALA A 6 11.99 -25.25 31.08
C ALA A 6 10.88 -24.20 30.88
N ASP A 7 10.26 -23.71 31.97
CA ASP A 7 9.27 -22.64 31.91
C ASP A 7 9.86 -21.34 31.37
N CYS A 8 11.08 -20.96 31.78
CA CYS A 8 11.78 -19.81 31.22
C CYS A 8 12.04 -19.94 29.71
N VAL A 9 12.50 -21.11 29.25
CA VAL A 9 12.73 -21.36 27.82
C VAL A 9 11.42 -21.29 27.04
N LEU A 10 10.35 -21.92 27.53
CA LEU A 10 9.04 -21.90 26.87
C LEU A 10 8.45 -20.48 26.77
N ARG A 11 8.64 -19.64 27.80
CA ARG A 11 8.21 -18.23 27.79
C ARG A 11 9.05 -17.35 26.88
N ALA A 12 10.28 -17.74 26.55
CA ALA A 12 11.18 -17.00 25.66
C ALA A 12 10.99 -17.35 24.18
N LEU A 13 10.12 -18.30 23.84
CA LEU A 13 9.89 -18.69 22.45
C LEU A 13 9.25 -17.55 21.65
N PRO A 14 9.67 -17.34 20.38
CA PRO A 14 9.28 -16.17 19.60
C PRO A 14 7.83 -16.23 19.08
N ASP A 15 7.29 -17.44 18.89
CA ASP A 15 5.95 -17.64 18.33
C ASP A 15 5.34 -19.00 18.70
N PHE A 16 4.07 -19.17 18.33
CA PHE A 16 3.30 -20.37 18.63
C PHE A 16 3.76 -21.61 17.86
N ASP A 17 4.40 -21.45 16.70
CA ASP A 17 4.94 -22.56 15.92
C ASP A 17 6.17 -23.14 16.62
N SER A 18 7.04 -22.26 17.13
CA SER A 18 8.16 -22.63 17.98
C SER A 18 7.68 -23.32 19.26
N LEU A 19 6.64 -22.77 19.92
CA LEU A 19 6.04 -23.39 21.11
C LEU A 19 5.51 -24.80 20.81
N SER A 20 4.73 -24.95 19.74
CA SER A 20 4.15 -26.24 19.33
C SER A 20 5.23 -27.27 19.02
N SER A 21 6.32 -26.84 18.37
CA SER A 21 7.46 -27.71 18.07
C SER A 21 8.19 -28.15 19.34
N VAL A 22 8.47 -27.22 20.25
CA VAL A 22 9.27 -27.49 21.46
C VAL A 22 8.52 -28.39 22.45
N ILE A 23 7.21 -28.20 22.64
CA ILE A 23 6.44 -29.06 23.56
C ILE A 23 6.32 -30.51 23.09
N LEU A 24 6.60 -30.79 21.81
CA LEU A 24 6.60 -32.15 21.25
C LEU A 24 7.95 -32.86 21.38
N VAL A 25 9.02 -32.16 21.78
CA VAL A 25 10.39 -32.72 21.85
C VAL A 25 10.54 -33.73 23.02
N SER A 26 9.88 -33.49 24.15
CA SER A 26 10.02 -34.33 25.34
C SER A 26 8.80 -34.23 26.25
N ARG A 27 8.44 -35.37 26.87
CA ARG A 27 7.38 -35.45 27.87
C ARG A 27 7.63 -34.49 29.05
N GLN A 28 8.87 -34.34 29.51
CA GLN A 28 9.18 -33.43 30.62
C GLN A 28 8.83 -31.97 30.27
N ILE A 29 9.14 -31.53 29.05
CA ILE A 29 8.82 -30.17 28.57
C ILE A 29 7.30 -29.99 28.46
N TYR A 30 6.61 -30.99 27.92
CA TYR A 30 5.16 -30.99 27.83
C TYR A 30 4.49 -30.92 29.21
N ASP A 31 5.01 -31.64 30.21
CA ASP A 31 4.50 -31.63 31.58
C ASP A 31 4.70 -30.26 32.27
N VAL A 32 5.77 -29.53 31.95
CA VAL A 32 5.97 -28.13 32.38
C VAL A 32 4.94 -27.21 31.70
N PHE A 33 4.74 -27.36 30.39
CA PHE A 33 3.73 -26.60 29.65
C PHE A 33 2.32 -26.81 30.23
N ASN A 34 1.93 -28.05 30.53
CA ASN A 34 0.61 -28.37 31.09
C ASN A 34 0.37 -27.78 32.48
N ARG A 35 1.42 -27.55 33.28
CA ARG A 35 1.31 -26.89 34.58
C ARG A 35 1.16 -25.38 34.48
N HIS A 36 1.75 -24.76 33.45
CA HIS A 36 1.77 -23.30 33.28
C HIS A 36 1.29 -22.82 31.90
N PRO A 37 0.18 -23.35 31.34
CA PRO A 37 -0.16 -23.08 29.94
C PRO A 37 -0.53 -21.62 29.72
N VAL A 38 -1.19 -20.98 30.70
CA VAL A 38 -1.66 -19.59 30.58
C VAL A 38 -0.49 -18.60 30.54
N SER A 39 0.48 -18.72 31.44
CA SER A 39 1.63 -17.81 31.48
C SER A 39 2.53 -18.00 30.27
N ILE A 40 2.81 -19.26 29.88
CA ILE A 40 3.62 -19.58 28.70
C ILE A 40 2.97 -19.04 27.42
N VAL A 41 1.69 -19.36 27.17
CA VAL A 41 0.99 -18.89 25.96
C VAL A 41 0.92 -17.37 25.92
N ARG A 42 0.67 -16.70 27.05
CA ARG A 42 0.64 -15.24 27.12
C ARG A 42 2.02 -14.63 26.83
N SER A 43 3.10 -15.20 27.37
CA SER A 43 4.46 -14.74 27.07
C SER A 43 4.82 -14.92 25.59
N VAL A 44 4.50 -16.06 25.00
CA VAL A 44 4.73 -16.30 23.56
C VAL A 44 3.90 -15.35 22.69
N ALA A 45 2.64 -15.09 23.06
CA ALA A 45 1.80 -14.11 22.39
C ALA A 45 2.41 -12.70 22.46
N TYR A 46 2.95 -12.33 23.62
CA TYR A 46 3.60 -11.04 23.83
C TYR A 46 4.92 -10.94 23.06
N ASN A 47 5.73 -12.00 22.98
CA ASN A 47 6.95 -12.01 22.19
C ASN A 47 6.65 -11.82 20.70
N LYS A 48 5.55 -12.40 20.21
CA LYS A 48 5.14 -12.30 18.80
C LYS A 48 4.55 -10.94 18.43
N ILE A 49 3.70 -10.37 19.29
CA ILE A 49 2.89 -9.18 18.96
C ILE A 49 3.47 -7.91 19.59
N GLY A 50 4.26 -8.06 20.65
CA GLY A 50 4.79 -6.98 21.46
C GLY A 50 3.74 -6.35 22.37
N PRO A 51 3.96 -5.07 22.76
CA PRO A 51 3.07 -4.33 23.66
C PRO A 51 1.63 -4.14 23.15
N SER A 52 1.39 -4.39 21.85
CA SER A 52 0.06 -4.24 21.23
C SER A 52 -0.82 -5.50 21.33
N LEU A 53 -0.41 -6.49 22.14
CA LEU A 53 -1.17 -7.71 22.40
C LEU A 53 -2.62 -7.46 22.87
N PRO A 54 -2.92 -6.47 23.73
CA PRO A 54 -4.29 -6.15 24.12
C PRO A 54 -5.19 -5.82 22.91
N GLN A 55 -4.71 -5.02 21.96
CA GLN A 55 -5.47 -4.64 20.77
C GLN A 55 -5.67 -5.85 19.84
N ALA A 56 -4.64 -6.67 19.66
CA ALA A 56 -4.73 -7.89 18.86
C ALA A 56 -5.72 -8.91 19.43
N LEU A 57 -5.74 -9.11 20.76
CA LEU A 57 -6.70 -9.98 21.43
C LEU A 57 -8.12 -9.43 21.37
N ARG A 58 -8.28 -8.11 21.51
CA ARG A 58 -9.57 -7.46 21.37
C ARG A 58 -10.16 -7.68 19.97
N LEU A 59 -9.35 -7.54 18.93
CA LEU A 59 -9.72 -7.91 17.56
C LEU A 59 -10.08 -9.39 17.44
N ALA A 60 -9.27 -10.29 17.98
CA ALA A 60 -9.51 -11.73 17.86
C ALA A 60 -10.77 -12.22 18.60
N ARG A 61 -11.25 -11.45 19.59
CA ARG A 61 -12.44 -11.76 20.40
C ARG A 61 -13.69 -11.03 19.96
N HIS A 62 -13.55 -10.06 19.06
CA HIS A 62 -14.70 -9.37 18.49
C HIS A 62 -15.60 -10.39 17.76
N LYS A 63 -16.90 -10.31 18.04
CA LYS A 63 -17.93 -11.09 17.37
C LYS A 63 -18.62 -10.18 16.38
N LYS A 64 -18.81 -10.66 15.16
CA LYS A 64 -19.42 -9.89 14.07
C LYS A 64 -20.81 -9.35 14.43
N ASP A 65 -21.60 -10.14 15.15
CA ASP A 65 -22.97 -9.79 15.56
C ASP A 65 -23.02 -8.66 16.63
N GLN A 66 -21.87 -8.11 17.03
CA GLN A 66 -21.77 -7.10 18.10
C GLN A 66 -21.34 -5.75 17.54
N TYR A 67 -22.29 -5.01 16.96
CA TYR A 67 -22.01 -3.72 16.32
C TYR A 67 -21.77 -2.57 17.30
N ASP A 68 -22.32 -2.63 18.53
CA ASP A 68 -22.18 -1.55 19.52
C ASP A 68 -20.85 -1.66 20.30
N PRO A 69 -19.90 -0.71 20.12
CA PRO A 69 -18.62 -0.75 20.79
C PRO A 69 -18.71 -0.65 22.30
N VAL A 70 -19.79 -0.09 22.87
CA VAL A 70 -19.97 0.02 24.33
C VAL A 70 -19.91 -1.35 25.00
N ASN A 71 -20.34 -2.39 24.28
CA ASN A 71 -20.37 -3.76 24.79
C ASN A 71 -19.06 -4.53 24.51
N TRP A 72 -18.10 -3.94 23.82
CA TRP A 72 -16.82 -4.60 23.52
C TRP A 72 -15.93 -4.60 24.76
N PRO A 73 -15.22 -5.71 25.03
CA PRO A 73 -14.33 -5.78 26.19
C PRO A 73 -13.21 -4.72 26.06
N PRO A 74 -12.93 -3.96 27.13
CA PRO A 74 -11.80 -3.03 27.17
C PRO A 74 -10.47 -3.75 26.95
N GLU A 75 -9.49 -3.05 26.38
CA GLU A 75 -8.14 -3.58 26.12
C GLU A 75 -7.44 -4.08 27.40
N ALA A 76 -7.72 -3.46 28.56
CA ALA A 76 -7.19 -3.92 29.84
C ALA A 76 -7.81 -5.26 30.30
N GLU A 77 -9.09 -5.49 30.00
CA GLU A 77 -9.82 -6.67 30.46
C GLU A 77 -9.55 -7.90 29.61
N VAL A 78 -9.30 -7.73 28.30
CA VAL A 78 -8.99 -8.87 27.43
C VAL A 78 -7.72 -9.61 27.88
N MET A 79 -6.80 -8.94 28.57
CA MET A 79 -5.60 -9.61 29.09
C MET A 79 -5.89 -10.58 30.25
N ASN A 80 -7.01 -10.42 30.95
CA ASN A 80 -7.35 -11.22 32.13
C ASN A 80 -7.92 -12.60 31.79
N VAL A 81 -8.39 -12.79 30.55
CA VAL A 81 -8.96 -14.06 30.09
C VAL A 81 -7.88 -14.89 29.36
N PRO A 82 -7.74 -16.20 29.65
CA PRO A 82 -6.79 -17.08 28.96
C PRO A 82 -6.95 -17.08 27.44
N ILE A 83 -5.83 -17.17 26.72
CA ILE A 83 -5.82 -17.18 25.25
C ILE A 83 -6.20 -18.58 24.73
N THR A 84 -7.31 -18.67 24.00
CA THR A 84 -7.79 -19.93 23.43
C THR A 84 -6.93 -20.38 22.25
N VAL A 85 -7.02 -21.65 21.85
CA VAL A 85 -6.28 -22.16 20.68
C VAL A 85 -6.69 -21.44 19.39
N GLN A 86 -7.99 -21.17 19.21
CA GLN A 86 -8.50 -20.42 18.07
C GLN A 86 -7.95 -18.98 18.05
N GLU A 87 -7.94 -18.31 19.20
CA GLU A 87 -7.37 -16.97 19.34
C GLU A 87 -5.88 -16.96 18.96
N ARG A 88 -5.10 -17.97 19.36
CA ARG A 88 -3.67 -18.08 18.97
C ARG A 88 -3.50 -18.08 17.46
N HIS A 89 -4.31 -18.84 16.72
CA HIS A 89 -4.25 -18.87 15.27
C HIS A 89 -4.65 -17.52 14.64
N ILE A 90 -5.70 -16.89 15.16
CA ILE A 90 -6.16 -15.58 14.66
C ILE A 90 -5.08 -14.51 14.89
N ILE A 91 -4.56 -14.39 16.11
CA ILE A 91 -3.56 -13.36 16.41
C ILE A 91 -2.23 -13.62 15.72
N ALA A 92 -1.80 -14.89 15.54
CA ALA A 92 -0.60 -15.23 14.78
C ALA A 92 -0.72 -14.81 13.32
N ARG A 93 -1.85 -15.13 12.69
CA ARG A 93 -2.15 -14.73 11.31
C ARG A 93 -2.21 -13.21 11.18
N ASN A 94 -2.91 -12.54 12.09
CA ASN A 94 -3.04 -11.09 12.04
C ASN A 94 -1.69 -10.39 12.27
N ALA A 95 -0.87 -10.88 13.20
CA ALA A 95 0.49 -10.37 13.42
C ALA A 95 1.37 -10.47 12.18
N HIS A 96 1.26 -11.56 11.41
CA HIS A 96 1.97 -11.69 10.14
C HIS A 96 1.52 -10.65 9.10
N ILE A 97 0.22 -10.32 9.02
CA ILE A 97 -0.29 -9.28 8.12
C ILE A 97 0.18 -7.89 8.58
N VAL A 98 0.08 -7.60 9.87
CA VAL A 98 0.49 -6.30 10.44
C VAL A 98 2.00 -6.08 10.24
N SER A 99 2.84 -7.11 10.47
CA SER A 99 4.29 -7.02 10.23
C SER A 99 4.64 -6.67 8.78
N GLN A 100 3.94 -7.25 7.81
CA GLN A 100 4.18 -6.93 6.40
C GLN A 100 3.70 -5.53 6.00
N LEU A 101 2.62 -5.06 6.62
CA LEU A 101 2.20 -3.67 6.47
C LEU A 101 3.15 -2.72 7.18
N GLU A 102 3.79 -3.12 8.27
CA GLU A 102 4.85 -2.36 8.91
C GLU A 102 6.08 -2.26 8.01
N ASP A 103 6.50 -3.35 7.36
CA ASP A 103 7.57 -3.34 6.36
C ASP A 103 7.25 -2.33 5.25
N LEU A 104 6.02 -2.35 4.73
CA LEU A 104 5.57 -1.42 3.70
C LEU A 104 5.49 0.04 4.19
N PHE A 105 5.02 0.27 5.42
CA PHE A 105 4.95 1.59 6.03
C PHE A 105 6.36 2.16 6.26
N SER A 106 7.25 1.36 6.83
CA SER A 106 8.65 1.70 7.07
C SER A 106 9.34 2.03 5.76
N TRP A 107 9.17 1.19 4.72
CA TRP A 107 9.69 1.47 3.38
C TRP A 107 9.15 2.79 2.82
N SER A 108 7.85 3.02 2.96
CA SER A 108 7.17 4.19 2.36
C SER A 108 7.44 5.51 3.08
N HIS A 109 7.72 5.49 4.39
CA HIS A 109 7.70 6.69 5.22
C HIS A 109 8.95 6.89 6.09
N LYS A 110 9.70 5.84 6.39
CA LYS A 110 10.92 5.93 7.20
C LYS A 110 12.18 5.73 6.36
N ASN A 111 12.31 4.58 5.72
CA ASN A 111 13.51 4.20 4.98
C ASN A 111 13.18 3.36 3.73
N GLN A 112 13.17 4.02 2.57
CA GLN A 112 12.93 3.40 1.27
C GLN A 112 14.04 2.42 0.81
N PHE A 113 15.17 2.38 1.53
CA PHE A 113 16.32 1.52 1.22
C PHE A 113 16.21 0.13 1.88
N SER A 114 15.30 -0.04 2.84
CA SER A 114 15.08 -1.31 3.55
C SER A 114 13.82 -2.00 3.05
N THR A 115 13.88 -3.31 2.84
CA THR A 115 12.70 -4.14 2.51
C THR A 115 11.98 -4.64 3.75
N THR A 116 12.59 -4.51 4.93
CA THR A 116 12.00 -4.84 6.23
C THR A 116 11.87 -3.58 7.07
N SER A 117 11.00 -3.63 8.07
CA SER A 117 10.81 -2.54 9.00
C SER A 117 12.12 -2.16 9.69
N VAL A 118 12.35 -0.84 9.78
CA VAL A 118 13.39 -0.22 10.60
C VAL A 118 12.77 0.72 11.63
N LEU A 119 11.49 0.51 11.95
CA LEU A 119 10.83 1.22 13.02
C LEU A 119 11.50 0.88 14.37
N SER A 120 11.61 1.87 15.25
CA SER A 120 11.99 1.64 16.64
C SER A 120 10.90 0.84 17.35
N ASN A 121 11.21 0.25 18.51
CA ASN A 121 10.21 -0.48 19.30
C ASN A 121 8.98 0.38 19.66
N GLU A 122 9.18 1.68 19.95
CA GLU A 122 8.07 2.58 20.27
C GLU A 122 7.29 3.02 19.01
N GLU A 123 7.93 3.18 17.86
CA GLU A 123 7.25 3.42 16.58
C GLU A 123 6.43 2.21 16.15
N SER A 124 7.01 1.00 16.20
CA SER A 124 6.31 -0.26 15.90
C SER A 124 5.12 -0.47 16.83
N LYS A 125 5.27 -0.20 18.13
CA LYS A 125 4.17 -0.24 19.10
C LYS A 125 3.02 0.71 18.73
N ARG A 126 3.30 1.97 18.36
CA ARG A 126 2.28 2.92 17.91
C ARG A 126 1.61 2.45 16.63
N PHE A 127 2.40 1.99 15.65
CA PHE A 127 1.93 1.46 14.38
C PHE A 127 1.01 0.25 14.59
N HIS A 128 1.47 -0.78 15.31
CA HIS A 128 0.70 -1.99 15.63
C HIS A 128 -0.58 -1.67 16.40
N ARG A 129 -0.51 -0.83 17.45
CA ARG A 129 -1.70 -0.41 18.23
C ARG A 129 -2.76 0.20 17.33
N ALA A 130 -2.38 1.18 16.50
CA ALA A 130 -3.29 1.85 15.60
C ALA A 130 -3.82 0.91 14.49
N MET A 131 -2.97 0.02 13.95
CA MET A 131 -3.34 -0.94 12.92
C MET A 131 -4.37 -1.96 13.42
N TYR A 132 -4.17 -2.55 14.60
CA TYR A 132 -5.16 -3.50 15.17
C TYR A 132 -6.50 -2.82 15.47
N ARG A 133 -6.48 -1.57 15.94
CA ARG A 133 -7.71 -0.79 16.16
C ARG A 133 -8.42 -0.45 14.87
N PHE A 134 -7.69 -0.06 13.81
CA PHE A 134 -8.28 0.11 12.49
C PHE A 134 -8.86 -1.20 11.96
N TRP A 135 -8.16 -2.32 12.14
CA TRP A 135 -8.68 -3.63 11.73
C TRP A 135 -9.98 -3.96 12.46
N LEU A 136 -10.05 -3.74 13.77
CA LEU A 136 -11.28 -3.92 14.53
C LEU A 136 -12.40 -3.01 14.02
N PHE A 137 -12.11 -1.74 13.74
CA PHE A 137 -13.07 -0.82 13.12
C PHE A 137 -13.58 -1.36 11.78
N ALA A 138 -12.69 -1.85 10.93
CA ALA A 138 -13.06 -2.43 9.64
C ALA A 138 -13.88 -3.71 9.78
N ASP A 139 -13.54 -4.62 10.69
CA ASP A 139 -14.31 -5.84 10.89
C ASP A 139 -15.72 -5.57 11.45
N ALA A 140 -15.84 -4.58 12.33
CA ALA A 140 -17.10 -4.24 12.99
C ALA A 140 -18.07 -3.40 12.16
N PHE A 141 -17.57 -2.50 11.31
CA PHE A 141 -18.39 -1.52 10.57
C PHE A 141 -18.34 -1.72 9.06
N ARG A 142 -17.90 -2.90 8.62
CA ARG A 142 -17.99 -3.29 7.23
C ARG A 142 -19.46 -3.50 6.86
N PRO A 143 -19.95 -2.93 5.76
CA PRO A 143 -21.29 -3.25 5.27
C PRO A 143 -21.37 -4.75 4.96
N GLU A 144 -22.28 -5.45 5.63
CA GLU A 144 -22.74 -6.78 5.19
C GLU A 144 -23.90 -6.54 4.24
N TYR A 145 -23.78 -7.06 3.00
CA TYR A 145 -24.72 -6.78 1.92
C TYR A 145 -25.98 -7.65 1.97
N ASP A 146 -25.91 -8.78 2.69
CA ASP A 146 -26.95 -9.82 2.65
C ASP A 146 -28.30 -9.39 3.29
N ASP A 147 -28.34 -8.29 4.06
CA ASP A 147 -29.53 -7.80 4.79
C ASP A 147 -29.90 -6.34 4.45
N TRP A 148 -29.63 -5.88 3.22
CA TRP A 148 -29.99 -4.52 2.80
C TRP A 148 -31.51 -4.41 2.51
N ASP A 149 -32.31 -4.15 3.55
CA ASP A 149 -33.76 -3.94 3.45
C ASP A 149 -34.16 -2.52 2.96
N GLY A 150 -33.17 -1.69 2.62
CA GLY A 150 -33.35 -0.31 2.15
C GLY A 150 -33.43 0.73 3.26
N GLU A 151 -33.44 0.33 4.54
CA GLU A 151 -33.20 1.24 5.66
C GLU A 151 -31.69 1.24 5.96
N THR A 152 -30.99 2.30 5.54
CA THR A 152 -29.57 2.44 5.84
C THR A 152 -29.40 2.62 7.35
N GLU A 153 -29.15 1.54 8.10
CA GLU A 153 -28.69 1.65 9.47
C GLU A 153 -27.41 2.49 9.46
N THR A 154 -27.53 3.75 9.84
CA THR A 154 -26.40 4.64 9.93
C THR A 154 -25.58 4.20 11.14
N PHE A 155 -24.47 3.49 10.88
CA PHE A 155 -23.49 3.13 11.91
C PHE A 155 -22.82 4.35 12.59
N ASP A 156 -23.31 5.57 12.38
CA ASP A 156 -22.72 6.80 12.91
C ASP A 156 -22.68 6.82 14.43
N GLY A 157 -23.76 6.37 15.09
CA GLY A 157 -23.81 6.23 16.56
C GLY A 157 -22.73 5.26 17.06
N PRO A 158 -22.75 3.98 16.63
CA PRO A 158 -21.72 3.00 16.95
C PRO A 158 -20.29 3.45 16.62
N LYS A 159 -20.03 4.02 15.45
CA LYS A 159 -18.70 4.52 15.07
C LYS A 159 -18.23 5.64 16.01
N ASN A 160 -19.12 6.56 16.39
CA ASN A 160 -18.79 7.58 17.37
C ASN A 160 -18.47 6.98 18.75
N SER A 161 -19.22 5.97 19.19
CA SER A 161 -18.92 5.20 20.41
C SER A 161 -17.56 4.51 20.35
N PHE A 162 -17.16 3.98 19.19
CA PHE A 162 -15.81 3.42 19.01
C PHE A 162 -14.74 4.48 19.27
N PHE A 163 -14.86 5.66 18.64
CA PHE A 163 -13.86 6.70 18.80
C PHE A 163 -13.78 7.24 20.23
N GLN A 164 -14.90 7.29 20.97
CA GLN A 164 -14.91 7.65 22.39
C GLN A 164 -13.99 6.76 23.25
N GLN A 165 -13.73 5.53 22.82
CA GLN A 165 -12.81 4.60 23.49
C GLN A 165 -11.34 4.85 23.16
N LEU A 166 -11.04 5.82 22.29
CA LEU A 166 -9.71 6.35 22.02
C LEU A 166 -9.60 7.74 22.70
N PRO A 167 -9.57 7.83 24.04
CA PRO A 167 -9.67 9.11 24.74
C PRO A 167 -8.42 9.98 24.56
N ASP A 168 -7.25 9.38 24.36
CA ASP A 168 -6.02 10.11 24.12
C ASP A 168 -6.01 10.70 22.69
N LYS A 169 -5.75 12.00 22.62
CA LYS A 169 -5.55 12.72 21.36
C LYS A 169 -4.46 12.02 20.53
N THR A 170 -3.35 11.60 21.15
CA THR A 170 -2.22 10.99 20.45
C THR A 170 -2.66 9.72 19.73
N GLU A 171 -3.35 8.83 20.43
CA GLU A 171 -3.86 7.58 19.86
C GLU A 171 -4.87 7.79 18.72
N LEU A 172 -5.67 8.86 18.78
CA LEU A 172 -6.56 9.23 17.67
C LEU A 172 -5.77 9.68 16.44
N TYR A 173 -4.72 10.50 16.60
CA TYR A 173 -3.86 10.86 15.47
C TYR A 173 -3.12 9.63 14.91
N GLU A 174 -2.66 8.71 15.75
CA GLU A 174 -2.02 7.46 15.31
C GLU A 174 -2.97 6.62 14.46
N PHE A 175 -4.22 6.44 14.93
CA PHE A 175 -5.27 5.76 14.18
C PHE A 175 -5.48 6.40 12.80
N VAL A 176 -5.62 7.72 12.78
CA VAL A 176 -5.83 8.50 11.56
C VAL A 176 -4.62 8.42 10.61
N ARG A 177 -3.39 8.33 11.14
CA ARG A 177 -2.19 8.12 10.33
C ARG A 177 -2.21 6.77 9.62
N ILE A 178 -2.69 5.71 10.29
CA ILE A 178 -2.85 4.39 9.67
C ILE A 178 -3.91 4.42 8.58
N VAL A 179 -5.06 5.08 8.82
CA VAL A 179 -6.10 5.24 7.79
C VAL A 179 -5.52 5.91 6.54
N GLN A 180 -4.72 6.96 6.71
CA GLN A 180 -4.05 7.65 5.61
C GLN A 180 -3.07 6.72 4.87
N PHE A 181 -2.22 5.99 5.60
CA PHE A 181 -1.27 5.05 4.99
C PHE A 181 -1.98 3.96 4.17
N LEU A 182 -3.06 3.39 4.71
CA LEU A 182 -3.84 2.39 3.99
C LEU A 182 -4.53 2.99 2.76
N THR A 183 -5.00 4.25 2.84
CA THR A 183 -5.54 4.98 1.70
C THR A 183 -4.47 5.20 0.61
N GLU A 184 -3.26 5.59 1.01
CA GLU A 184 -2.11 5.73 0.10
C GLU A 184 -1.75 4.40 -0.57
N THR A 185 -1.84 3.29 0.17
CA THR A 185 -1.61 1.94 -0.35
C THR A 185 -2.67 1.55 -1.38
N VAL A 186 -3.96 1.77 -1.11
CA VAL A 186 -5.05 1.53 -2.07
C VAL A 186 -4.90 2.39 -3.32
N ARG A 187 -4.58 3.69 -3.16
CA ARG A 187 -4.31 4.59 -4.29
C ARG A 187 -3.14 4.10 -5.14
N TRP A 188 -2.08 3.62 -4.49
CA TRP A 188 -0.94 3.02 -5.19
C TRP A 188 -1.39 1.82 -6.02
N VAL A 189 -2.24 0.93 -5.48
CA VAL A 189 -2.78 -0.22 -6.22
C VAL A 189 -3.58 0.26 -7.43
N GLY A 190 -4.48 1.22 -7.26
CA GLY A 190 -5.34 1.69 -8.35
C GLY A 190 -4.53 2.34 -9.47
N ALA A 191 -3.53 3.14 -9.10
CA ALA A 191 -2.57 3.68 -10.06
C ALA A 191 -1.77 2.57 -10.78
N ALA A 192 -1.41 1.51 -10.06
CA ALA A 192 -0.62 0.42 -10.60
C ALA A 192 -1.41 -0.53 -11.52
N THR A 193 -2.70 -0.73 -11.26
CA THR A 193 -3.58 -1.57 -12.08
C THR A 193 -4.22 -0.79 -13.22
N GLY A 194 -4.33 0.53 -13.08
CA GLY A 194 -5.23 1.32 -13.90
C GLY A 194 -6.70 1.07 -13.56
N GLU A 195 -6.99 0.29 -12.52
CA GLU A 195 -8.32 0.15 -11.96
C GLU A 195 -8.60 1.40 -11.13
N VAL A 196 -9.72 2.03 -11.43
CA VAL A 196 -10.23 3.10 -10.60
C VAL A 196 -11.09 2.41 -9.54
N PHE A 197 -10.65 2.44 -8.28
CA PHE A 197 -11.48 2.00 -7.14
C PHE A 197 -12.58 3.00 -6.79
N ASN A 198 -12.98 3.83 -7.76
CA ASN A 198 -14.09 4.76 -7.62
C ASN A 198 -15.36 4.01 -8.02
N GLU A 199 -16.39 4.24 -7.22
CA GLU A 199 -17.77 4.14 -7.66
C GLU A 199 -17.97 4.95 -8.96
N LEU A 200 -18.89 4.45 -9.78
CA LEU A 200 -19.40 5.01 -11.02
C LEU A 200 -19.21 6.55 -11.18
N ALA A 201 -18.36 6.92 -12.13
CA ALA A 201 -18.38 8.16 -12.92
C ALA A 201 -18.95 9.44 -12.24
N GLY A 202 -18.12 10.19 -11.52
CA GLY A 202 -18.44 11.56 -11.11
C GLY A 202 -17.20 12.42 -10.83
N ASN A 203 -16.80 13.25 -11.81
CA ASN A 203 -15.87 14.40 -11.72
C ASN A 203 -14.84 14.47 -10.56
N ALA A 204 -13.64 13.93 -10.86
CA ALA A 204 -12.25 14.21 -10.46
C ALA A 204 -11.81 15.28 -9.42
N MET A 205 -12.64 15.82 -8.52
CA MET A 205 -12.17 16.87 -7.57
C MET A 205 -12.28 16.52 -6.07
N HIS A 206 -12.74 15.31 -5.71
CA HIS A 206 -12.85 14.84 -4.31
C HIS A 206 -12.25 13.44 -4.08
N MET A 207 -11.03 13.16 -4.58
CA MET A 207 -10.33 11.85 -4.52
C MET A 207 -9.97 11.29 -3.12
N ALA A 208 -10.33 11.96 -2.03
CA ALA A 208 -10.17 11.41 -0.67
C ALA A 208 -11.40 10.68 -0.16
N ASP A 209 -12.54 10.87 -0.83
CA ASP A 209 -13.85 10.45 -0.34
C ASP A 209 -14.21 9.05 -0.87
N GLU A 210 -13.58 8.65 -1.97
CA GLU A 210 -13.94 7.52 -2.83
C GLU A 210 -13.31 6.17 -2.45
N MET A 211 -12.44 6.12 -1.42
CA MET A 211 -11.72 4.89 -1.04
C MET A 211 -12.31 4.18 0.18
N GLY A 212 -13.43 4.70 0.72
CA GLY A 212 -14.08 4.16 1.92
C GLY A 212 -14.40 2.67 1.79
N PHE A 213 -14.87 2.26 0.62
CA PHE A 213 -15.18 0.86 0.32
C PHE A 213 -13.96 -0.06 0.39
N ALA A 214 -12.87 0.31 -0.28
CA ALA A 214 -11.62 -0.45 -0.23
C ALA A 214 -11.05 -0.54 1.20
N LEU A 215 -11.16 0.55 1.98
CA LEU A 215 -10.75 0.58 3.38
C LEU A 215 -11.58 -0.36 4.26
N SER A 216 -12.88 -0.55 3.95
CA SER A 216 -13.75 -1.46 4.69
C SER A 216 -13.34 -2.93 4.56
N GLY A 217 -12.59 -3.29 3.51
CA GLY A 217 -12.01 -4.63 3.36
C GLY A 217 -10.93 -4.95 4.41
N GLY A 218 -10.40 -3.93 5.08
CA GLY A 218 -9.44 -4.08 6.17
C GLY A 218 -8.01 -4.43 5.73
N PRO A 219 -7.06 -4.49 6.69
CA PRO A 219 -5.62 -4.62 6.42
C PRO A 219 -5.23 -5.83 5.56
N ARG A 220 -5.89 -6.98 5.76
CA ARG A 220 -5.60 -8.20 5.00
C ARG A 220 -5.91 -8.03 3.51
N VAL A 221 -7.06 -7.47 3.17
CA VAL A 221 -7.49 -7.28 1.77
C VAL A 221 -6.58 -6.27 1.10
N ILE A 222 -6.29 -5.14 1.75
CA ILE A 222 -5.41 -4.09 1.21
C ILE A 222 -4.00 -4.62 0.96
N LEU A 223 -3.43 -5.39 1.90
CA LEU A 223 -2.12 -6.03 1.69
C LEU A 223 -2.14 -7.00 0.50
N GLN A 224 -3.21 -7.78 0.36
CA GLN A 224 -3.34 -8.73 -0.74
C GLN A 224 -3.46 -8.00 -2.09
N MET A 225 -4.27 -6.94 -2.16
CA MET A 225 -4.39 -6.08 -3.34
C MET A 225 -3.03 -5.51 -3.75
N PHE A 226 -2.24 -5.07 -2.78
CA PHE A 226 -0.89 -4.56 -3.00
C PHE A 226 0.06 -5.61 -3.56
N LYS A 227 0.07 -6.81 -2.98
CA LYS A 227 0.92 -7.93 -3.43
C LYS A 227 0.55 -8.43 -4.82
N ASP A 228 -0.75 -8.63 -5.05
CA ASP A 228 -1.28 -9.14 -6.31
C ASP A 228 -1.25 -8.09 -7.40
N LYS A 229 -1.12 -6.81 -7.03
CA LYS A 229 -1.26 -5.65 -7.91
C LYS A 229 -2.58 -5.78 -8.66
N SER A 230 -3.67 -5.96 -7.91
CA SER A 230 -5.02 -6.19 -8.41
C SER A 230 -6.09 -5.81 -7.39
N GLY A 231 -7.23 -5.34 -7.87
CA GLY A 231 -8.46 -5.14 -7.10
C GLY A 231 -9.25 -6.41 -6.80
N ALA A 232 -8.89 -7.55 -7.39
CA ALA A 232 -9.63 -8.80 -7.24
C ALA A 232 -9.88 -9.23 -5.77
N PRO A 233 -8.95 -9.03 -4.81
CA PRO A 233 -9.21 -9.36 -3.41
C PRO A 233 -10.36 -8.54 -2.79
N LEU A 234 -10.60 -7.32 -3.28
CA LEU A 234 -11.74 -6.50 -2.87
C LEU A 234 -13.04 -7.01 -3.50
N LEU A 235 -13.00 -7.44 -4.76
CA LEU A 235 -14.18 -8.03 -5.43
C LEU A 235 -14.57 -9.40 -4.85
N ALA A 236 -13.61 -10.17 -4.35
CA ALA A 236 -13.85 -11.48 -3.75
C ALA A 236 -14.64 -11.41 -2.43
N ILE A 237 -14.72 -10.22 -1.83
CA ILE A 237 -15.45 -10.02 -0.58
C ILE A 237 -16.81 -9.34 -0.80
N THR A 238 -17.19 -9.07 -2.05
CA THR A 238 -18.40 -8.33 -2.44
C THR A 238 -19.24 -9.21 -3.36
N ASP A 239 -20.56 -9.21 -3.23
CA ASP A 239 -21.40 -9.88 -4.24
C ASP A 239 -21.30 -9.09 -5.56
N PRO A 240 -20.80 -9.69 -6.66
CA PRO A 240 -20.66 -9.02 -7.95
C PRO A 240 -21.98 -8.50 -8.55
N TRP A 241 -23.13 -8.96 -8.04
CA TRP A 241 -24.45 -8.62 -8.59
C TRP A 241 -25.11 -7.40 -7.95
N GLU A 242 -24.53 -6.81 -6.90
CA GLU A 242 -25.16 -5.71 -6.12
C GLU A 242 -24.41 -4.37 -6.14
N THR A 243 -23.34 -4.26 -6.93
CA THR A 243 -22.50 -3.03 -6.98
C THR A 243 -23.20 -1.79 -7.53
N ASP A 244 -24.37 -1.94 -8.16
CA ASP A 244 -25.17 -0.81 -8.67
C ASP A 244 -25.89 -0.03 -7.54
N SER A 245 -25.85 -0.54 -6.29
CA SER A 245 -26.60 0.00 -5.15
C SER A 245 -25.74 0.72 -4.10
N LEU A 246 -24.42 0.83 -4.31
CA LEU A 246 -23.58 1.58 -3.38
C LEU A 246 -24.01 3.06 -3.38
N PRO A 247 -24.43 3.63 -2.22
CA PRO A 247 -24.73 5.05 -2.15
C PRO A 247 -23.47 5.82 -2.56
N ALA A 248 -23.61 6.78 -3.49
CA ALA A 248 -22.51 7.62 -3.97
C ALA A 248 -21.75 8.38 -2.85
N ASP A 249 -22.28 8.36 -1.62
CA ASP A 249 -21.74 9.00 -0.42
C ASP A 249 -21.20 7.97 0.62
N PHE A 250 -20.74 6.78 0.20
CA PHE A 250 -20.18 5.80 1.14
C PHE A 250 -18.86 6.29 1.76
N THR A 251 -18.98 7.05 2.85
CA THR A 251 -17.85 7.71 3.50
C THR A 251 -17.08 6.84 4.50
N PHE A 252 -17.46 5.56 4.69
CA PHE A 252 -16.95 4.55 5.63
C PHE A 252 -16.49 5.07 7.00
N ILE A 253 -15.35 5.76 7.04
CA ILE A 253 -14.68 6.28 8.24
C ILE A 253 -14.51 7.80 8.26
N LYS A 254 -14.58 8.47 7.09
CA LYS A 254 -14.24 9.88 6.93
C LYS A 254 -15.17 10.79 7.73
N THR A 255 -16.48 10.61 7.61
CA THR A 255 -17.48 11.45 8.28
C THR A 255 -17.34 11.33 9.79
N SER A 256 -17.29 10.09 10.31
CA SER A 256 -17.11 9.84 11.74
C SER A 256 -15.80 10.41 12.30
N LEU A 257 -14.70 10.37 11.54
CA LEU A 257 -13.45 11.04 11.94
C LEU A 257 -13.61 12.56 11.95
N SER A 258 -14.25 13.16 10.94
CA SER A 258 -14.51 14.60 10.92
C SER A 258 -15.33 15.04 12.14
N ASP A 259 -16.38 14.28 12.46
CA ASP A 259 -17.27 14.57 13.58
C ASP A 259 -16.55 14.48 14.92
N VAL A 260 -15.72 13.45 15.11
CA VAL A 260 -14.91 13.29 16.33
C VAL A 260 -13.88 14.41 16.49
N PHE A 261 -13.22 14.84 15.41
CA PHE A 261 -12.28 15.96 15.49
C PHE A 261 -13.00 17.26 15.84
N GLN A 262 -14.17 17.50 15.25
CA GLN A 262 -14.99 18.66 15.55
C GLN A 262 -15.50 18.63 17.00
N ALA A 263 -16.06 17.51 17.45
CA ALA A 263 -16.60 17.33 18.79
C ALA A 263 -15.53 17.52 19.88
N ARG A 264 -14.28 17.13 19.60
CA ARG A 264 -13.13 17.30 20.51
C ARG A 264 -12.38 18.62 20.33
N ASN A 265 -12.84 19.51 19.46
CA ASN A 265 -12.15 20.76 19.10
C ASN A 265 -10.68 20.54 18.71
N LEU A 266 -10.40 19.48 17.94
CA LEU A 266 -9.07 19.14 17.45
C LEU A 266 -8.82 19.73 16.07
N LYS A 267 -7.59 20.17 15.82
CA LYS A 267 -7.17 20.60 14.48
C LYS A 267 -7.26 19.40 13.52
N ARG A 268 -7.94 19.58 12.39
CA ARG A 268 -7.97 18.57 11.33
C ARG A 268 -6.55 18.15 10.94
N PRO A 269 -6.32 16.85 10.64
CA PRO A 269 -5.00 16.37 10.22
C PRO A 269 -4.50 17.14 8.99
N ASP A 270 -3.30 17.69 9.09
CA ASP A 270 -2.56 18.18 7.92
C ASP A 270 -1.55 17.10 7.54
N TRP A 271 -1.89 16.34 6.51
CA TRP A 271 -1.13 15.19 6.03
C TRP A 271 0.31 15.50 5.61
N ASN A 272 0.55 16.75 5.18
CA ASN A 272 1.87 17.20 4.75
C ASN A 272 2.68 17.79 5.90
N SER A 273 2.03 18.08 7.04
CA SER A 273 2.70 18.63 8.22
C SER A 273 3.71 17.66 8.81
N HIS A 274 4.77 18.23 9.37
CA HIS A 274 5.81 17.48 10.04
C HIS A 274 5.28 16.78 11.30
N GLU A 275 4.31 17.40 12.00
CA GLU A 275 3.65 16.85 13.18
C GLU A 275 2.88 15.56 12.87
N MET A 276 2.15 15.51 11.75
CA MET A 276 1.42 14.32 11.34
C MET A 276 2.37 13.18 10.97
N LYS A 277 3.49 13.50 10.32
CA LYS A 277 4.55 12.53 10.01
C LYS A 277 5.20 11.95 11.27
N LYS A 278 5.37 12.77 12.30
CA LYS A 278 5.90 12.37 13.61
C LYS A 278 4.93 11.67 14.54
N THR A 279 3.68 11.46 14.11
CA THR A 279 2.68 10.80 14.95
C THR A 279 3.06 9.34 15.23
N ILE A 280 3.51 8.61 14.20
CA ILE A 280 4.02 7.23 14.34
C ILE A 280 5.54 7.22 14.47
N LEU A 281 6.24 8.14 13.79
CA LEU A 281 7.70 8.16 13.68
C LEU A 281 8.32 9.15 14.68
N ASP A 282 9.36 8.74 15.42
CA ASP A 282 10.10 9.66 16.30
C ASP A 282 10.99 10.60 15.49
N GLU A 283 11.69 9.98 14.54
CA GLU A 283 12.58 10.63 13.61
C GLU A 283 12.03 10.47 12.19
N TYR A 284 11.79 11.61 11.57
CA TYR A 284 11.37 11.68 10.18
C TYR A 284 12.55 12.26 9.37
N GLU A 285 13.48 11.38 9.00
CA GLU A 285 14.60 11.69 8.12
C GLU A 285 14.33 11.17 6.71
N GLN A 286 13.12 11.43 6.20
CA GLN A 286 12.78 10.94 4.89
C GLN A 286 13.61 11.66 3.82
N TYR A 287 14.30 10.88 2.99
CA TYR A 287 15.00 11.34 1.80
C TYR A 287 16.21 12.26 2.05
N THR A 288 16.99 12.00 3.09
CA THR A 288 18.26 12.71 3.34
C THR A 288 19.32 12.42 2.29
N ARG A 289 19.28 11.24 1.66
CA ARG A 289 20.19 10.90 0.56
C ARG A 289 19.92 11.82 -0.65
N PRO A 290 20.96 12.44 -1.25
CA PRO A 290 20.78 13.22 -2.45
C PRO A 290 20.58 12.31 -3.67
N CYS A 291 19.81 12.81 -4.65
CA CYS A 291 19.74 12.22 -5.99
C CYS A 291 21.14 12.20 -6.64
N HIS A 292 21.54 11.06 -7.21
CA HIS A 292 22.84 10.91 -7.88
C HIS A 292 23.03 11.92 -9.03
N LEU A 293 21.96 12.26 -9.76
CA LEU A 293 22.04 13.10 -10.95
C LEU A 293 21.93 14.60 -10.67
N CYS A 294 21.02 15.02 -9.78
CA CYS A 294 20.75 16.44 -9.54
C CYS A 294 21.15 16.93 -8.15
N ALA A 295 21.67 16.04 -7.30
CA ALA A 295 22.06 16.30 -5.90
C ALA A 295 20.94 16.82 -4.97
N LYS A 296 19.69 16.96 -5.44
CA LYS A 296 18.55 17.35 -4.60
C LYS A 296 18.26 16.28 -3.54
N THR A 297 17.94 16.72 -2.33
CA THR A 297 17.43 15.92 -1.22
C THR A 297 15.94 16.19 -1.00
N GLY A 298 15.28 15.39 -0.16
CA GLY A 298 13.86 15.58 0.18
C GLY A 298 12.86 14.88 -0.74
N ASP A 299 13.34 14.25 -1.82
CA ASP A 299 12.52 13.52 -2.79
C ASP A 299 12.64 12.01 -2.66
N ARG A 300 11.56 11.30 -3.00
CA ARG A 300 11.61 9.85 -3.20
C ARG A 300 12.64 9.50 -4.27
N LEU A 301 13.50 8.53 -3.95
CA LEU A 301 14.54 8.07 -4.85
C LEU A 301 14.27 6.65 -5.32
N TRP A 302 14.77 6.35 -6.51
CA TRP A 302 14.54 5.10 -7.22
C TRP A 302 15.85 4.45 -7.62
N SER A 303 15.91 3.14 -7.48
CA SER A 303 17.02 2.27 -7.88
C SER A 303 16.49 0.87 -8.19
N ALA A 304 17.35 -0.04 -8.63
CA ALA A 304 16.98 -1.43 -8.89
C ALA A 304 16.23 -2.11 -7.75
N SER A 305 16.51 -1.74 -6.50
CA SER A 305 15.89 -2.36 -5.33
C SER A 305 14.41 -2.00 -5.15
N ASN A 306 13.91 -0.94 -5.81
CA ASN A 306 12.54 -0.47 -5.62
C ASN A 306 11.77 -0.14 -6.91
N TRP A 307 12.33 -0.42 -8.09
CA TRP A 307 11.60 -0.31 -9.36
C TRP A 307 10.28 -1.06 -9.44
N PRO A 308 10.08 -2.24 -8.81
CA PRO A 308 8.77 -2.89 -8.81
C PRO A 308 7.64 -2.01 -8.27
N PHE A 309 7.95 -1.03 -7.41
CA PHE A 309 6.98 -0.12 -6.83
C PHE A 309 6.67 1.10 -7.70
N LEU A 310 7.46 1.35 -8.76
CA LEU A 310 7.24 2.49 -9.65
C LEU A 310 5.85 2.49 -10.29
N LYS A 311 5.25 1.32 -10.48
CA LYS A 311 3.94 1.18 -11.16
C LYS A 311 2.84 2.06 -10.55
N GLY A 312 2.81 2.21 -9.23
CA GLY A 312 1.81 3.06 -8.57
C GLY A 312 2.23 4.52 -8.36
N TYR A 313 3.48 4.90 -8.67
CA TYR A 313 3.95 6.29 -8.58
C TYR A 313 4.16 6.94 -9.97
N ALA A 314 4.45 6.13 -10.98
CA ALA A 314 4.57 6.49 -12.38
C ALA A 314 3.58 5.61 -13.18
N PRO A 315 2.26 5.90 -13.07
CA PRO A 315 1.25 5.09 -13.73
C PRO A 315 1.45 5.09 -15.25
N PRO A 316 0.97 4.05 -15.96
CA PRO A 316 1.10 3.92 -17.42
C PRO A 316 0.83 5.21 -18.21
N LEU A 317 -0.19 5.96 -17.82
CA LEU A 317 -0.58 7.22 -18.45
C LEU A 317 0.51 8.31 -18.33
N THR A 318 1.18 8.39 -17.18
CA THR A 318 2.27 9.34 -16.94
C THR A 318 3.46 9.02 -17.84
N PHE A 319 3.84 7.75 -17.97
CA PHE A 319 4.91 7.37 -18.90
C PHE A 319 4.55 7.61 -20.36
N ALA A 320 3.35 7.21 -20.79
CA ALA A 320 2.91 7.41 -22.17
C ALA A 320 2.92 8.90 -22.58
N ARG A 321 2.59 9.79 -21.63
CA ARG A 321 2.64 11.26 -21.83
C ARG A 321 4.03 11.87 -21.77
N SER A 322 5.06 11.07 -21.56
CA SER A 322 6.43 11.55 -21.40
C SER A 322 7.33 11.14 -22.57
N MET A 323 6.75 10.71 -23.69
CA MET A 323 7.50 10.43 -24.91
C MET A 323 8.20 11.67 -25.48
N LYS A 324 9.33 11.45 -26.16
CA LYS A 324 10.21 12.50 -26.69
C LYS A 324 9.52 13.37 -27.76
N GLY A 325 9.84 14.66 -27.77
CA GLY A 325 9.39 15.60 -28.81
C GLY A 325 7.86 15.76 -28.86
N ASN A 326 7.28 15.65 -30.06
CA ASN A 326 5.84 15.78 -30.31
C ASN A 326 5.08 14.44 -30.20
N LEU A 327 5.73 13.36 -29.75
CA LEU A 327 5.09 12.04 -29.61
C LEU A 327 3.95 12.02 -28.58
N THR A 328 3.99 12.90 -27.58
CA THR A 328 2.89 13.03 -26.60
C THR A 328 1.56 13.45 -27.26
N LEU A 329 1.63 14.08 -28.44
CA LEU A 329 0.47 14.45 -29.26
C LEU A 329 0.06 13.34 -30.24
N ASN A 330 0.90 12.31 -30.43
CA ASN A 330 0.60 11.18 -31.30
C ASN A 330 -0.32 10.19 -30.58
N ARG A 331 -1.63 10.40 -30.72
CA ARG A 331 -2.66 9.54 -30.09
C ARG A 331 -2.57 8.07 -30.50
N HIS A 332 -2.04 7.77 -31.69
CA HIS A 332 -1.89 6.38 -32.12
C HIS A 332 -0.85 5.66 -31.24
N GLU A 333 0.34 6.25 -31.12
CA GLU A 333 1.43 5.67 -30.32
C GLU A 333 1.16 5.76 -28.82
N THR A 334 0.66 6.90 -28.32
CA THR A 334 0.39 7.04 -26.87
C THR A 334 -0.68 6.09 -26.38
N ASN A 335 -1.75 5.87 -27.16
CA ASN A 335 -2.78 4.89 -26.79
C ASN A 335 -2.25 3.45 -26.83
N GLY A 336 -1.47 3.10 -27.86
CA GLY A 336 -0.86 1.77 -27.97
C GLY A 336 0.09 1.48 -26.81
N LEU A 337 0.97 2.44 -26.49
CA LEU A 337 1.89 2.35 -25.36
C LEU A 337 1.13 2.29 -24.03
N GLN A 338 0.09 3.10 -23.84
CA GLN A 338 -0.72 3.07 -22.62
C GLN A 338 -1.37 1.71 -22.41
N GLN A 339 -2.02 1.14 -23.44
CA GLN A 339 -2.63 -0.19 -23.36
C GLN A 339 -1.59 -1.27 -23.05
N TYR A 340 -0.40 -1.16 -23.63
CA TYR A 340 0.70 -2.06 -23.34
C TYR A 340 1.15 -1.98 -21.88
N LEU A 341 1.35 -0.76 -21.39
CA LEU A 341 1.85 -0.52 -20.04
C LEU A 341 0.84 -0.93 -18.95
N GLN A 342 -0.45 -0.97 -19.28
CA GLN A 342 -1.52 -1.44 -18.39
C GLN A 342 -1.59 -2.96 -18.25
N ARG A 343 -0.88 -3.73 -19.09
CA ARG A 343 -0.92 -5.19 -19.03
C ARG A 343 -0.43 -5.69 -17.65
N PRO A 344 -1.13 -6.65 -17.01
CA PRO A 344 -0.69 -7.25 -15.75
C PRO A 344 0.70 -7.90 -15.84
N THR A 345 1.07 -8.39 -17.01
CA THR A 345 2.35 -9.06 -17.29
C THR A 345 3.54 -8.10 -17.36
N LEU A 346 3.32 -6.78 -17.44
CA LEU A 346 4.43 -5.82 -17.51
C LEU A 346 5.17 -5.75 -16.16
N CYS A 347 6.46 -6.08 -16.19
CA CYS A 347 7.38 -5.89 -15.08
C CYS A 347 8.16 -4.57 -15.21
N TYR A 348 7.93 -3.63 -14.30
CA TYR A 348 8.67 -2.35 -14.28
C TYR A 348 10.17 -2.54 -14.02
N ALA A 349 10.58 -3.58 -13.28
CA ALA A 349 12.01 -3.87 -13.10
C ALA A 349 12.67 -4.23 -14.44
N SER A 350 12.07 -5.14 -15.21
CA SER A 350 12.58 -5.51 -16.55
C SER A 350 12.53 -4.35 -17.55
N PHE A 351 11.51 -3.50 -17.46
CA PHE A 351 11.43 -2.25 -18.22
C PHE A 351 12.60 -1.32 -17.90
N MET A 352 12.89 -1.12 -16.62
CA MET A 352 14.00 -0.29 -16.17
C MET A 352 15.35 -0.92 -16.50
N ASP A 353 15.51 -2.24 -16.40
CA ASP A 353 16.72 -2.93 -16.85
C ASP A 353 17.05 -2.63 -18.30
N TRP A 354 16.04 -2.71 -19.18
CA TRP A 354 16.23 -2.35 -20.58
C TRP A 354 16.66 -0.88 -20.74
N MET A 355 16.09 0.04 -19.95
CA MET A 355 16.48 1.46 -20.00
C MET A 355 17.95 1.66 -19.65
N PHE A 356 18.45 0.92 -18.66
CA PHE A 356 19.86 0.95 -18.25
C PHE A 356 20.78 0.29 -19.27
N ASP A 357 20.37 -0.82 -19.89
CA ASP A 357 21.16 -1.48 -20.95
C ASP A 357 21.27 -0.64 -22.22
N ASN A 358 20.28 0.22 -22.49
CA ASN A 358 20.19 1.05 -23.69
C ASN A 358 20.41 2.54 -23.42
N LYS A 359 20.95 2.88 -22.24
CA LYS A 359 21.26 4.26 -21.87
C LYS A 359 22.29 4.85 -22.81
N ASP A 360 22.32 6.18 -22.89
CA ASP A 360 23.39 6.86 -23.61
C ASP A 360 24.72 6.67 -22.86
N THR A 361 25.72 6.06 -23.52
CA THR A 361 27.08 5.92 -23.00
C THR A 361 27.86 7.23 -23.07
N SER A 362 27.29 8.25 -23.71
CA SER A 362 27.78 9.63 -23.72
C SER A 362 26.90 10.54 -22.88
N GLY A 363 27.49 11.59 -22.32
CA GLY A 363 26.75 12.60 -21.53
C GLY A 363 26.44 12.19 -20.09
N GLN A 364 25.37 12.76 -19.54
CA GLN A 364 25.06 12.77 -18.11
C GLN A 364 24.67 11.41 -17.50
N TYR A 365 24.39 10.40 -18.33
CA TYR A 365 24.01 9.05 -17.88
C TYR A 365 25.15 8.03 -17.97
N ARG A 366 26.34 8.44 -18.44
CA ARG A 366 27.49 7.55 -18.66
C ARG A 366 27.80 6.72 -17.42
N ASP A 367 27.93 7.38 -16.28
CA ASP A 367 28.37 6.75 -15.03
C ASP A 367 27.20 6.26 -14.16
N LEU A 368 25.95 6.51 -14.58
CA LEU A 368 24.75 6.12 -13.84
C LEU A 368 24.56 4.59 -13.83
N THR A 369 24.61 3.96 -12.67
CA THR A 369 24.41 2.52 -12.49
C THR A 369 23.01 2.20 -11.97
N ARG A 370 22.63 0.91 -11.98
CA ARG A 370 21.33 0.45 -11.48
C ARG A 370 21.14 0.66 -9.98
N ASP A 371 22.26 0.70 -9.25
CA ASP A 371 22.29 0.86 -7.79
C ASP A 371 22.28 2.34 -7.37
N ASP A 372 22.45 3.26 -8.32
CA ASP A 372 22.35 4.69 -8.07
C ASP A 372 20.91 5.10 -7.81
N TRP A 373 20.75 5.99 -6.84
CA TRP A 373 19.46 6.46 -6.37
C TRP A 373 19.14 7.80 -7.01
N ILE A 374 18.10 7.82 -7.85
CA ILE A 374 17.69 9.02 -8.59
C ILE A 374 16.28 9.45 -8.24
N CYS A 375 16.03 10.76 -8.14
CA CYS A 375 14.70 11.28 -7.84
C CYS A 375 13.71 11.04 -8.99
N GLN A 376 12.41 11.18 -8.71
CA GLN A 376 11.35 11.01 -9.70
C GLN A 376 11.56 11.85 -10.96
N GLU A 377 11.98 13.12 -10.83
CA GLU A 377 12.22 14.02 -11.98
C GLU A 377 13.35 13.51 -12.88
N CYS A 378 14.46 13.09 -12.27
CA CYS A 378 15.61 12.54 -12.98
C CYS A 378 15.28 11.19 -13.64
N LEU A 379 14.56 10.31 -12.93
CA LEU A 379 14.06 9.04 -13.47
C LEU A 379 13.16 9.27 -14.68
N GLN A 380 12.21 10.21 -14.59
CA GLN A 380 11.32 10.53 -15.69
C GLN A 380 12.11 11.03 -16.90
N THR A 381 13.05 11.95 -16.69
CA THR A 381 13.91 12.47 -17.77
C THR A 381 14.73 11.36 -18.41
N PHE A 382 15.28 10.45 -17.60
CA PHE A 382 16.03 9.29 -18.05
C PHE A 382 15.17 8.36 -18.93
N VAL A 383 13.99 7.96 -18.46
CA VAL A 383 13.05 7.12 -19.21
C VAL A 383 12.63 7.80 -20.52
N ASN A 384 12.31 9.09 -20.49
CA ASN A 384 11.84 9.85 -21.67
C ASN A 384 12.85 9.84 -22.82
N SER A 385 14.14 9.79 -22.50
CA SER A 385 15.21 9.79 -23.49
C SER A 385 15.17 8.57 -24.42
N LYS A 386 14.63 7.44 -23.95
CA LYS A 386 14.64 6.15 -24.66
C LYS A 386 13.27 5.46 -24.77
N LEU A 387 12.22 5.98 -24.13
CA LEU A 387 10.89 5.35 -24.12
C LEU A 387 10.32 5.03 -25.50
N HIS A 388 10.49 5.94 -26.47
CA HIS A 388 10.04 5.73 -27.85
C HIS A 388 10.77 4.56 -28.56
N LEU A 389 12.06 4.37 -28.26
CA LEU A 389 12.86 3.27 -28.81
C LEU A 389 12.49 1.94 -28.14
N TRP A 390 12.32 1.95 -26.82
CA TRP A 390 11.82 0.79 -26.09
C TRP A 390 10.49 0.32 -26.66
N TRP A 391 9.56 1.27 -26.86
CA TRP A 391 8.23 0.98 -27.37
C TRP A 391 8.28 0.38 -28.78
N LEU A 392 9.08 0.96 -29.68
CA LEU A 392 9.30 0.42 -31.02
C LEU A 392 9.87 -1.01 -30.99
N GLU A 393 10.80 -1.29 -30.08
CA GLU A 393 11.36 -2.64 -29.93
C GLU A 393 10.30 -3.63 -29.42
N ARG A 394 9.48 -3.24 -28.43
CA ARG A 394 8.38 -4.09 -27.94
C ARG A 394 7.36 -4.39 -29.04
N GLN A 395 7.00 -3.39 -29.84
CA GLN A 395 6.12 -3.59 -31.00
C GLN A 395 6.71 -4.64 -31.95
N ARG A 396 8.01 -4.56 -32.28
CA ARG A 396 8.69 -5.54 -33.15
C ARG A 396 8.73 -6.93 -32.52
N ALA A 397 9.14 -7.02 -31.26
CA ALA A 397 9.32 -8.28 -30.56
C ALA A 397 8.02 -9.08 -30.40
N GLU A 398 6.88 -8.38 -30.25
CA GLU A 398 5.57 -9.00 -30.11
C GLU A 398 4.77 -9.09 -31.42
N GLY A 399 5.40 -8.77 -32.56
CA GLY A 399 4.74 -8.82 -33.87
C GLY A 399 3.60 -7.80 -34.01
N MET A 400 3.61 -6.72 -33.23
CA MET A 400 2.67 -5.62 -33.40
C MET A 400 2.94 -4.88 -34.73
N PRO A 401 1.93 -4.31 -35.37
CA PRO A 401 2.11 -3.55 -36.60
C PRO A 401 3.05 -2.36 -36.39
N VAL A 402 4.25 -2.42 -36.98
CA VAL A 402 5.18 -1.29 -37.05
C VAL A 402 5.14 -0.72 -38.47
N ARG A 403 5.08 0.60 -38.59
CA ARG A 403 5.09 1.25 -39.91
C ARG A 403 6.48 1.10 -40.54
N THR A 404 6.49 0.69 -41.80
CA THR A 404 7.74 0.45 -42.55
C THR A 404 8.42 1.74 -43.00
N GLU A 405 7.65 2.81 -43.17
CA GLU A 405 8.15 4.11 -43.63
C GLU A 405 8.31 5.07 -42.44
N ASP A 406 9.55 5.51 -42.21
CA ASP A 406 9.88 6.53 -41.22
C ASP A 406 9.44 7.92 -41.67
N CYS A 407 8.79 8.67 -40.77
CA CYS A 407 8.52 10.08 -40.99
C CYS A 407 9.85 10.85 -41.01
N TRP A 408 10.08 11.71 -42.02
CA TRP A 408 11.31 12.51 -42.11
C TRP A 408 11.56 13.42 -40.90
N TYR A 409 10.50 13.84 -40.21
CA TYR A 409 10.60 14.65 -38.99
C TYR A 409 10.59 13.81 -37.71
N GLY A 410 10.47 12.48 -37.81
CA GLY A 410 10.49 11.54 -36.70
C GLY A 410 9.60 11.96 -35.53
N TYR A 411 10.13 11.81 -34.31
CA TYR A 411 9.44 12.22 -33.09
C TYR A 411 9.19 13.74 -32.99
N ASN A 412 9.83 14.58 -33.81
CA ASN A 412 9.61 16.03 -33.86
C ASN A 412 8.51 16.45 -34.85
N CYS A 413 7.90 15.51 -35.58
CA CYS A 413 6.85 15.80 -36.54
C CYS A 413 5.64 16.50 -35.89
N ARG A 414 5.23 17.68 -36.37
CA ARG A 414 4.03 18.39 -35.83
C ARG A 414 2.71 17.79 -36.34
N THR A 415 2.73 17.15 -37.52
CA THR A 415 1.53 16.56 -38.13
C THR A 415 1.13 15.22 -37.53
N GLN A 416 1.97 14.61 -36.68
CA GLN A 416 1.66 13.36 -35.98
C GLN A 416 0.48 13.47 -34.98
N ARG A 417 0.03 14.70 -34.67
CA ARG A 417 -1.22 14.91 -33.92
C ARG A 417 -2.47 14.49 -34.70
N TYR A 418 -2.38 14.42 -36.03
CA TYR A 418 -3.48 14.01 -36.88
C TYR A 418 -3.44 12.50 -37.09
N TYR A 419 -4.52 11.82 -36.68
CA TYR A 419 -4.61 10.35 -36.66
C TYR A 419 -4.27 9.70 -38.02
N THR A 420 -4.76 10.28 -39.13
CA THR A 420 -4.49 9.78 -40.48
C THR A 420 -3.02 9.84 -40.89
N HIS A 421 -2.26 10.79 -40.35
CA HIS A 421 -0.81 10.89 -40.58
C HIS A 421 -0.06 9.94 -39.63
N ALA A 422 -0.41 9.92 -38.35
CA ALA A 422 0.16 9.05 -37.33
C ALA A 422 0.06 7.56 -37.68
N MET A 423 -1.04 7.14 -38.30
CA MET A 423 -1.22 5.74 -38.72
C MET A 423 -0.42 5.34 -39.96
N LYS A 424 0.07 6.29 -40.76
CA LYS A 424 0.73 5.99 -42.04
C LYS A 424 2.23 5.85 -41.91
N LEU A 425 2.86 6.63 -41.04
CA LEU A 425 4.31 6.74 -40.93
C LEU A 425 4.77 6.41 -39.51
N ASN A 426 5.99 5.90 -39.37
CA ASN A 426 6.63 5.70 -38.08
C ASN A 426 7.14 7.04 -37.54
N HIS A 427 6.75 7.41 -36.32
CA HIS A 427 7.26 8.59 -35.62
C HIS A 427 8.19 8.24 -34.45
N LEU A 428 8.38 6.95 -34.14
CA LEU A 428 9.30 6.47 -33.11
C LEU A 428 10.78 6.46 -33.57
N CYS A 429 11.09 7.22 -34.63
CA CYS A 429 12.42 7.35 -35.23
C CYS A 429 13.01 8.74 -35.03
N ALA A 430 14.33 8.86 -35.20
CA ALA A 430 15.02 10.15 -35.17
C ALA A 430 14.66 10.99 -36.42
N PRO A 431 14.57 12.33 -36.30
CA PRO A 431 14.41 13.21 -37.45
C PRO A 431 15.60 13.09 -38.41
N THR A 432 15.33 12.99 -39.72
CA THR A 432 16.37 12.92 -40.78
C THR A 432 16.47 14.20 -41.60
N ARG A 433 15.46 15.09 -41.55
CA ARG A 433 15.43 16.39 -42.26
C ARG A 433 15.44 17.61 -41.32
N GLY A 434 15.95 17.46 -40.10
CA GLY A 434 15.97 18.52 -39.08
C GLY A 434 14.60 18.77 -38.45
N ASP A 435 14.49 19.84 -37.66
CA ASP A 435 13.24 20.21 -37.00
C ASP A 435 12.30 20.95 -37.97
N PRO A 436 11.00 20.61 -37.99
CA PRO A 436 10.03 21.35 -38.79
C PRO A 436 9.94 22.79 -38.27
N ALA A 437 10.18 23.77 -39.15
CA ALA A 437 10.03 25.20 -38.86
C ALA A 437 8.65 25.51 -38.26
#